data_AF-A0A897N3N7-F1
#
_entry.id   AF-A0A897N3N7-F1
#
_cell.length_a   1.000
_cell.length_b   1.000
_cell.length_c   1.000
_cell.angle_alpha   90.00
_cell.angle_beta   90.00
_cell.angle_gamma   90.00
#
_symmetry.space_group_name_H-M   'P 1'
#
loop_
_entity.id
_entity.type
_entity.pdbx_description
1 polymer ?
#
loop_
_entity_poly.entity_id
_entity_poly.type
_entity_poly.pdbx_seq_one_letter_code
_entity_poly.pdbx_strand_id
1 'polypeptide(L)'
;MGEGETSGADVPGEEPTPPSEPYDSDPRAYEPEPDQPGGLEGAPDDEELPLTEHIEEMFSRLLRVLVVMAVVSGIVFPFSEWLINFLWYSYIGPASADVCTQAADVAQSSACPRVYHPLGLILARLKVATLAGFVAALPVLVYESYLFMRPGLYPHERRYYLASVPTSLILAFVGLLFAHLIVLPAIFTYFLFYSEGAAEIAFSLGQTFELMVLMLGFFAFVFQIPLFIMLAIMMGVTSRRWLADKRLYFWAGFATVAFIFNPDPTGMAPFIVTATMIALFEGTLALLYWTGDGSLAPTLENATAARPYVWGTTALVGYLLSSFPMPGSYFGAIPASVLDALDSVGVLGYLPVLVALAIVGLFEATLFALKRRATRRSFRGYLRLRRVRIPVLLGAIVIGYFANPDPPLVSEAESVALPTVEVAAVVVSVIGLYELGLAVWRWRRADY
;
A
#
# COMPACT_ATOMS: atom_id res chain seq x y z
N MET A 1 88.90 -15.82 -2.73
CA MET A 1 88.04 -14.65 -2.99
C MET A 1 86.61 -15.15 -3.04
N GLY A 2 85.76 -14.72 -2.09
CA GLY A 2 84.29 -14.93 -1.98
C GLY A 2 83.86 -16.39 -1.76
N GLU A 3 83.28 -16.81 -0.63
CA GLU A 3 81.93 -16.47 -0.08
C GLU A 3 80.82 -16.57 -1.16
N GLY A 4 79.72 -17.31 -1.00
CA GLY A 4 79.14 -17.96 0.17
C GLY A 4 77.99 -18.91 -0.18
N GLU A 5 77.45 -19.51 0.86
CA GLU A 5 76.52 -20.64 0.98
C GLU A 5 75.11 -20.46 0.37
N THR A 6 74.45 -21.60 0.08
CA THR A 6 73.22 -22.09 0.76
C THR A 6 73.06 -23.60 0.43
N SER A 7 73.45 -24.50 1.33
CA SER A 7 72.62 -25.16 2.37
C SER A 7 71.44 -25.95 1.80
N GLY A 8 71.63 -27.27 1.73
CA GLY A 8 70.62 -28.27 1.38
C GLY A 8 70.29 -29.16 2.57
N ALA A 9 68.99 -29.35 2.79
CA ALA A 9 68.30 -30.44 3.49
C ALA A 9 69.00 -31.12 4.68
N ASP A 10 68.60 -30.73 5.89
CA ASP A 10 68.73 -31.55 7.10
C ASP A 10 67.36 -32.20 7.42
N VAL A 11 67.37 -33.53 7.55
CA VAL A 11 66.24 -34.37 7.96
C VAL A 11 66.27 -34.52 9.47
N PRO A 12 65.20 -34.17 10.23
CA PRO A 12 65.10 -34.55 11.62
C PRO A 12 64.21 -35.80 11.81
N GLY A 13 64.84 -36.79 12.46
CA GLY A 13 64.32 -37.85 13.34
C GLY A 13 62.83 -38.16 13.42
N GLU A 14 62.54 -39.43 13.23
CA GLU A 14 61.27 -40.12 13.51
C GLU A 14 60.89 -40.00 15.01
N GLU A 15 59.76 -39.35 15.29
CA GLU A 15 59.13 -39.35 16.62
C GLU A 15 58.30 -40.65 16.82
N PRO A 16 58.30 -41.23 18.03
CA PRO A 16 57.65 -42.50 18.30
C PRO A 16 56.12 -42.34 18.34
N THR A 17 55.42 -43.18 17.58
CA THR A 17 53.96 -43.31 17.60
C THR A 17 53.45 -43.60 19.02
N PRO A 18 52.39 -42.94 19.50
CA PRO A 18 51.77 -43.26 20.78
C PRO A 18 51.16 -44.68 20.74
N PRO A 19 51.02 -45.37 21.89
CA PRO A 19 50.41 -46.69 21.91
C PRO A 19 48.95 -46.57 21.46
N SER A 20 48.53 -47.42 20.52
CA SER A 20 47.12 -47.61 20.22
C SER A 20 46.40 -48.05 21.50
N GLU A 21 45.48 -47.23 21.99
CA GLU A 21 44.59 -47.64 23.07
C GLU A 21 43.86 -48.93 22.67
N PRO A 22 43.66 -49.89 23.58
CA PRO A 22 42.89 -51.09 23.28
C PRO A 22 41.47 -50.67 22.89
N TYR A 23 41.00 -51.11 21.73
CA TYR A 23 39.59 -51.06 21.38
C TYR A 23 38.84 -51.98 22.34
N ASP A 24 38.39 -51.44 23.46
CA ASP A 24 37.51 -52.14 24.39
C ASP A 24 36.13 -52.25 23.74
N SER A 25 35.90 -53.40 23.11
CA SER A 25 34.59 -53.76 22.58
C SER A 25 33.70 -54.23 23.73
N ASP A 26 33.27 -53.32 24.60
CA ASP A 26 32.10 -53.57 25.47
C ASP A 26 30.83 -53.11 24.74
N PRO A 27 29.93 -54.03 24.31
CA PRO A 27 28.69 -53.67 23.64
C PRO A 27 27.65 -53.00 24.57
N ARG A 28 27.96 -52.73 25.85
CA ARG A 28 26.99 -52.23 26.83
C ARG A 28 27.26 -50.86 27.42
N ALA A 29 28.19 -50.08 26.85
CA ALA A 29 28.53 -48.74 27.35
C ALA A 29 28.16 -47.60 26.39
N TYR A 30 27.11 -47.76 25.57
CA TYR A 30 26.44 -46.61 24.96
C TYR A 30 25.26 -46.21 25.85
N GLU A 31 25.57 -45.50 26.94
CA GLU A 31 24.57 -44.62 27.53
C GLU A 31 24.47 -43.41 26.59
N PRO A 32 23.29 -43.11 26.01
CA PRO A 32 23.15 -41.88 25.24
C PRO A 32 23.43 -40.72 26.20
N GLU A 33 24.46 -39.93 25.89
CA GLU A 33 24.63 -38.63 26.54
C GLU A 33 23.30 -37.89 26.45
N PRO A 34 22.77 -37.33 27.57
CA PRO A 34 21.56 -36.53 27.49
C PRO A 34 21.82 -35.39 26.52
N ASP A 35 20.98 -35.29 25.49
CA ASP A 35 21.01 -34.26 24.46
C ASP A 35 21.50 -32.94 25.05
N GLN A 36 22.69 -32.52 24.61
CA GLN A 36 23.15 -31.16 24.87
C GLN A 36 22.09 -30.23 24.26
N PRO A 37 21.47 -29.32 25.02
CA PRO A 37 20.54 -28.34 24.48
C PRO A 37 21.38 -27.28 23.74
N GLY A 38 21.83 -27.63 22.56
CA GLY A 38 22.60 -26.80 21.62
C GLY A 38 21.85 -26.51 20.33
N GLY A 39 20.60 -26.95 20.21
CA GLY A 39 19.67 -26.44 19.20
C GLY A 39 19.23 -25.03 19.58
N LEU A 40 19.11 -24.14 18.60
CA LEU A 40 18.41 -22.87 18.79
C LEU A 40 17.05 -23.20 19.43
N GLU A 41 16.86 -22.84 20.69
CA GLU A 41 15.66 -23.19 21.47
C GLU A 41 14.42 -22.70 20.70
N GLY A 42 13.70 -23.65 20.07
CA GLY A 42 12.54 -23.39 19.22
C GLY A 42 11.39 -22.76 20.01
N ALA A 43 10.27 -22.48 19.35
CA ALA A 43 9.11 -22.00 20.07
C ALA A 43 8.67 -23.04 21.13
N PRO A 44 8.09 -22.65 22.29
CA PRO A 44 7.75 -23.60 23.35
C PRO A 44 6.76 -24.70 22.97
N ASP A 45 6.00 -24.51 21.89
CA ASP A 45 5.07 -25.51 21.33
C ASP A 45 5.56 -26.04 19.96
N ASP A 46 6.85 -25.90 19.66
CA ASP A 46 7.46 -26.39 18.42
C ASP A 46 7.65 -27.91 18.53
N GLU A 47 6.85 -28.66 17.76
CA GLU A 47 6.96 -30.10 17.65
C GLU A 47 7.67 -30.43 16.33
N GLU A 48 8.81 -31.12 16.39
CA GLU A 48 9.54 -31.56 15.19
C GLU A 48 8.75 -32.67 14.47
N LEU A 49 7.90 -32.27 13.53
CA LEU A 49 7.14 -33.19 12.69
C LEU A 49 8.01 -33.74 11.54
N PRO A 50 7.83 -35.02 11.14
CA PRO A 50 8.40 -35.54 9.91
C PRO A 50 8.02 -34.67 8.70
N LEU A 51 8.94 -34.44 7.77
CA LEU A 51 8.70 -33.63 6.56
C LEU A 51 7.45 -34.05 5.78
N THR A 52 7.14 -35.35 5.76
CA THR A 52 5.93 -35.89 5.12
C THR A 52 4.66 -35.39 5.77
N GLU A 53 4.63 -35.31 7.10
CA GLU A 53 3.47 -34.86 7.87
C GLU A 53 3.30 -33.34 7.73
N HIS A 54 4.39 -32.57 7.74
CA HIS A 54 4.33 -31.12 7.51
C HIS A 54 3.79 -30.77 6.10
N ILE A 55 4.20 -31.52 5.07
CA ILE A 55 3.67 -31.35 3.71
C ILE A 55 2.20 -31.77 3.64
N GLU A 56 1.82 -32.88 4.27
CA GLU A 56 0.43 -33.34 4.32
C GLU A 56 -0.49 -32.31 4.98
N GLU A 57 -0.02 -31.69 6.06
CA GLU A 57 -0.73 -30.61 6.74
C GLU A 57 -0.94 -29.40 5.82
N MET A 58 0.12 -28.95 5.12
CA MET A 58 0.04 -27.84 4.16
C MET A 58 -1.00 -28.13 3.08
N PHE A 59 -0.97 -29.32 2.47
CA PHE A 59 -1.93 -29.70 1.42
C PHE A 59 -3.36 -29.82 1.97
N SER A 60 -3.55 -30.40 3.15
CA SER A 60 -4.87 -30.52 3.79
C SER A 60 -5.50 -29.15 4.08
N ARG A 61 -4.69 -28.20 4.55
CA ARG A 61 -5.12 -26.81 4.81
C ARG A 61 -5.40 -26.07 3.52
N LEU A 62 -4.53 -26.18 2.52
CA LEU A 62 -4.74 -25.58 1.20
C LEU A 62 -6.00 -26.13 0.54
N LEU A 63 -6.26 -27.44 0.65
CA LEU A 63 -7.45 -28.07 0.09
C LEU A 63 -8.74 -27.52 0.72
N ARG A 64 -8.76 -27.31 2.05
CA ARG A 64 -9.91 -26.66 2.73
C ARG A 64 -10.22 -25.29 2.15
N VAL A 65 -9.18 -24.46 1.94
CA VAL A 65 -9.32 -23.13 1.32
C VAL A 65 -9.83 -23.24 -0.12
N LEU A 66 -9.28 -24.16 -0.91
CA LEU A 66 -9.69 -24.39 -2.29
C LEU A 66 -11.13 -24.87 -2.40
N VAL A 67 -11.59 -25.73 -1.49
CA VAL A 67 -12.99 -26.19 -1.44
C VAL A 67 -13.93 -25.02 -1.16
N VAL A 68 -13.62 -24.17 -0.18
CA VAL A 68 -14.42 -22.96 0.10
C VAL A 68 -14.44 -22.04 -1.12
N MET A 69 -13.28 -21.78 -1.73
CA MET A 69 -13.16 -20.98 -2.95
C MET A 69 -14.03 -21.56 -4.08
N ALA A 70 -13.99 -22.87 -4.31
CA ALA A 70 -14.74 -23.55 -5.37
C ALA A 70 -16.25 -23.49 -5.12
N VAL A 71 -16.70 -23.70 -3.89
CA VAL A 71 -18.12 -23.62 -3.50
C VAL A 71 -18.64 -22.20 -3.72
N VAL A 72 -17.93 -21.18 -3.23
CA VAL A 72 -18.36 -19.79 -3.43
C VAL A 72 -18.34 -19.41 -4.91
N SER A 73 -17.30 -19.82 -5.65
CA SER A 73 -17.24 -19.59 -7.10
C SER A 73 -18.44 -20.20 -7.83
N GLY A 74 -18.83 -21.43 -7.47
CA GLY A 74 -20.01 -22.09 -8.03
C GLY A 74 -21.32 -21.35 -7.72
N ILE A 75 -21.45 -20.78 -6.52
CA ILE A 75 -22.61 -19.97 -6.11
C ILE A 75 -22.65 -18.63 -6.86
N VAL A 76 -21.49 -17.98 -7.06
CA VAL A 76 -21.40 -16.66 -7.72
C VAL A 76 -21.54 -16.77 -9.24
N PHE A 77 -21.12 -17.88 -9.85
CA PHE A 77 -21.16 -18.09 -11.30
C PHE A 77 -22.49 -17.73 -11.99
N PRO A 78 -23.69 -18.14 -11.51
CA PRO A 78 -24.95 -17.71 -12.13
C PRO A 78 -25.16 -16.18 -12.09
N PHE A 79 -24.63 -15.48 -11.10
CA PHE A 79 -24.73 -14.02 -10.93
C PHE A 79 -23.57 -13.24 -11.58
N SER A 80 -22.64 -13.92 -12.23
CA SER A 80 -21.43 -13.29 -12.81
C SER A 80 -21.73 -12.18 -13.82
N GLU A 81 -22.81 -12.27 -14.59
CA GLU A 81 -23.22 -11.22 -15.55
C GLU A 81 -23.54 -9.90 -14.85
N TRP A 82 -24.24 -9.98 -13.71
CA TRP A 82 -24.56 -8.79 -12.92
C TRP A 82 -23.29 -8.11 -12.41
N LEU A 83 -22.32 -8.89 -11.93
CA LEU A 83 -21.05 -8.35 -11.43
C LEU A 83 -20.17 -7.77 -12.56
N ILE A 84 -20.16 -8.39 -13.74
CA ILE A 84 -19.50 -7.85 -14.93
C ILE A 84 -20.11 -6.49 -15.30
N ASN A 85 -21.44 -6.42 -15.40
CA ASN A 85 -22.13 -5.18 -15.76
C ASN A 85 -21.92 -4.09 -14.70
N PHE A 86 -21.98 -4.45 -13.41
CA PHE A 86 -21.68 -3.52 -12.32
C PHE A 86 -20.30 -2.91 -12.47
N LEU A 87 -19.26 -3.74 -12.65
CA LEU A 87 -17.90 -3.24 -12.83
C LEU A 87 -17.75 -2.45 -14.13
N TRP A 88 -18.29 -2.92 -15.24
CA TRP A 88 -18.12 -2.29 -16.55
C TRP A 88 -18.68 -0.86 -16.60
N TYR A 89 -19.95 -0.71 -16.21
CA TYR A 89 -20.66 0.57 -16.28
C TYR A 89 -20.33 1.52 -15.12
N SER A 90 -19.50 1.09 -14.15
CA SER A 90 -18.97 1.99 -13.13
C SER A 90 -17.92 2.97 -13.67
N TYR A 91 -17.23 2.63 -14.77
CA TYR A 91 -16.10 3.43 -15.27
C TYR A 91 -16.29 3.98 -16.69
N ILE A 92 -17.07 3.28 -17.52
CA ILE A 92 -17.14 3.55 -18.96
C ILE A 92 -18.50 4.18 -19.30
N GLY A 93 -18.63 5.49 -19.04
CA GLY A 93 -19.73 6.36 -19.47
C GLY A 93 -21.12 6.06 -18.89
N PRO A 94 -22.12 6.92 -19.17
CA PRO A 94 -23.51 6.77 -18.69
C PRO A 94 -24.29 5.65 -19.41
N ALA A 95 -23.60 4.79 -20.17
CA ALA A 95 -24.24 3.69 -20.87
C ALA A 95 -24.77 2.67 -19.84
N SER A 96 -26.01 2.22 -20.03
CA SER A 96 -26.54 1.07 -19.30
C SER A 96 -26.54 -0.17 -20.19
N ALA A 97 -26.61 -1.35 -19.57
CA ALA A 97 -26.72 -2.62 -20.31
C ALA A 97 -27.87 -2.63 -21.33
N ASP A 98 -28.95 -1.91 -21.04
CA ASP A 98 -30.12 -1.80 -21.92
C ASP A 98 -29.81 -1.04 -23.21
N VAL A 99 -28.94 -0.04 -23.16
CA VAL A 99 -28.51 0.73 -24.35
C VAL A 99 -27.62 -0.13 -25.25
N CYS A 100 -26.72 -0.92 -24.66
CA CYS A 100 -25.76 -1.73 -25.40
C CYS A 100 -26.32 -3.05 -25.97
N THR A 101 -27.55 -3.41 -25.65
CA THR A 101 -28.22 -4.62 -26.17
C THR A 101 -29.22 -4.31 -27.30
N GLN A 102 -29.55 -3.03 -27.54
CA GLN A 102 -30.42 -2.61 -28.63
C GLN A 102 -29.61 -2.28 -29.89
N ALA A 103 -29.91 -2.98 -30.99
CA ALA A 103 -29.05 -3.14 -32.16
C ALA A 103 -28.77 -1.88 -33.02
N ALA A 104 -29.34 -0.71 -32.69
CA ALA A 104 -29.16 0.49 -33.53
C ALA A 104 -27.90 1.30 -33.17
N ASP A 105 -27.50 1.36 -31.90
CA ASP A 105 -26.46 2.30 -31.42
C ASP A 105 -25.19 1.63 -30.86
N VAL A 106 -25.14 0.29 -30.81
CA VAL A 106 -23.97 -0.47 -30.30
C VAL A 106 -22.69 -0.17 -31.09
N ALA A 107 -22.82 0.18 -32.37
CA ALA A 107 -21.69 0.49 -33.24
C ALA A 107 -21.04 1.85 -32.92
N GLN A 108 -21.77 2.80 -32.33
CA GLN A 108 -21.30 4.19 -32.15
C GLN A 108 -20.86 4.51 -30.72
N SER A 109 -21.18 3.67 -29.73
CA SER A 109 -20.76 3.88 -28.35
C SER A 109 -19.52 3.06 -28.02
N SER A 110 -18.40 3.76 -27.80
CA SER A 110 -17.17 3.16 -27.25
C SER A 110 -17.39 2.53 -25.88
N ALA A 111 -18.48 2.86 -25.19
CA ALA A 111 -18.83 2.33 -23.88
C ALA A 111 -19.39 0.90 -23.90
N CYS A 112 -19.82 0.37 -25.04
CA CYS A 112 -20.42 -0.96 -25.11
C CYS A 112 -19.37 -2.07 -25.19
N PRO A 113 -19.44 -3.12 -24.34
CA PRO A 113 -18.48 -4.21 -24.34
C PRO A 113 -18.55 -5.02 -25.63
N ARG A 114 -17.41 -5.21 -26.30
CA ARG A 114 -17.32 -6.02 -27.53
C ARG A 114 -16.71 -7.39 -27.25
N VAL A 115 -17.31 -8.44 -27.80
CA VAL A 115 -16.82 -9.83 -27.68
C VAL A 115 -16.13 -10.22 -28.98
N TYR A 116 -14.80 -10.38 -28.92
CA TYR A 116 -13.97 -10.72 -30.08
C TYR A 116 -13.66 -12.21 -30.24
N HIS A 117 -14.05 -13.02 -29.25
CA HIS A 117 -13.83 -14.47 -29.25
C HIS A 117 -15.08 -15.18 -28.71
N PRO A 118 -15.53 -16.30 -29.30
CA PRO A 118 -16.77 -16.98 -28.90
C PRO A 118 -16.79 -17.40 -27.43
N LEU A 119 -15.62 -17.75 -26.85
CA LEU A 119 -15.49 -18.06 -25.43
C LEU A 119 -15.25 -16.84 -24.53
N GLY A 120 -15.24 -15.62 -25.07
CA GLY A 120 -14.87 -14.42 -24.32
C GLY A 120 -15.77 -14.16 -23.11
N LEU A 121 -17.09 -14.24 -23.31
CA LEU A 121 -18.06 -14.03 -22.24
C LEU A 121 -18.00 -15.14 -21.18
N ILE A 122 -17.93 -16.41 -21.58
CA ILE A 122 -17.88 -17.53 -20.60
C ILE A 122 -16.58 -17.52 -19.79
N LEU A 123 -15.44 -17.19 -20.42
CA LEU A 123 -14.17 -17.03 -19.72
C LEU A 123 -14.20 -15.82 -18.77
N ALA A 124 -14.81 -14.71 -19.17
CA ALA A 124 -15.02 -13.57 -18.28
C ALA A 124 -15.86 -13.98 -17.06
N ARG A 125 -16.99 -14.65 -17.27
CA ARG A 125 -17.87 -15.15 -16.19
C ARG A 125 -17.14 -16.09 -15.23
N LEU A 126 -16.34 -17.02 -15.75
CA LEU A 126 -15.51 -17.91 -14.93
C LEU A 126 -14.47 -17.11 -14.13
N LYS A 127 -13.74 -16.19 -14.76
CA LYS A 127 -12.75 -15.32 -14.09
C LYS A 127 -13.39 -14.51 -12.95
N VAL A 128 -14.57 -13.93 -13.18
CA VAL A 128 -15.31 -13.17 -12.16
C VAL A 128 -15.68 -14.05 -10.98
N ALA A 129 -16.26 -15.22 -11.27
CA ALA A 129 -16.74 -16.13 -10.26
C ALA A 129 -15.59 -16.70 -9.42
N THR A 130 -14.49 -17.09 -10.05
CA THR A 130 -13.28 -17.57 -9.36
C THR A 130 -12.61 -16.47 -8.54
N LEU A 131 -12.57 -15.23 -9.04
CA LEU A 131 -12.06 -14.10 -8.27
C LEU A 131 -12.93 -13.81 -7.04
N ALA A 132 -14.25 -13.79 -7.20
CA ALA A 132 -15.17 -13.59 -6.07
C ALA A 132 -15.03 -14.71 -5.04
N GLY A 133 -14.90 -15.97 -5.50
CA GLY A 133 -14.62 -17.10 -4.63
C GLY A 133 -13.27 -16.98 -3.90
N PHE A 134 -12.23 -16.51 -4.59
CA PHE A 134 -10.92 -16.26 -3.99
C PHE A 134 -11.01 -15.19 -2.89
N VAL A 135 -11.62 -14.05 -3.18
CA VAL A 135 -11.80 -12.95 -2.21
C VAL A 135 -12.59 -13.42 -0.99
N ALA A 136 -13.68 -14.16 -1.20
CA ALA A 136 -14.48 -14.72 -0.11
C ALA A 136 -13.74 -15.80 0.70
N ALA A 137 -12.78 -16.51 0.08
CA ALA A 137 -11.96 -17.51 0.74
C ALA A 137 -10.76 -16.89 1.50
N LEU A 138 -10.42 -15.61 1.29
CA LEU A 138 -9.29 -14.95 1.97
C LEU A 138 -9.33 -15.07 3.50
N PRO A 139 -10.45 -14.85 4.22
CA PRO A 139 -10.48 -15.03 5.67
C PRO A 139 -10.14 -16.46 6.10
N VAL A 140 -10.59 -17.46 5.34
CA VAL A 140 -10.30 -18.88 5.60
C VAL A 140 -8.84 -19.18 5.27
N LEU A 141 -8.31 -18.64 4.17
CA LEU A 141 -6.89 -18.75 3.79
C LEU A 141 -5.99 -18.21 4.91
N VAL A 142 -6.33 -17.04 5.45
CA VAL A 142 -5.55 -16.42 6.52
C VAL A 142 -5.66 -17.23 7.82
N TYR A 143 -6.85 -17.75 8.15
CA TYR A 143 -7.02 -18.60 9.32
C TYR A 143 -6.25 -19.93 9.22
N GLU A 144 -6.30 -20.60 8.07
CA GLU A 144 -5.59 -21.86 7.86
C GLU A 144 -4.07 -21.67 7.81
N SER A 145 -3.61 -20.58 7.19
CA SER A 145 -2.18 -20.21 7.21
C SER A 145 -1.69 -19.92 8.64
N TYR A 146 -2.49 -19.25 9.47
CA TYR A 146 -2.17 -19.06 10.89
C TYR A 146 -2.01 -20.40 11.60
N LEU A 147 -2.98 -21.31 11.46
CA LEU A 147 -2.93 -22.59 12.14
C LEU A 147 -1.75 -23.45 11.71
N PHE A 148 -1.35 -23.37 10.43
CA PHE A 148 -0.16 -24.02 9.90
C PHE A 148 1.13 -23.48 10.52
N MET A 149 1.25 -22.15 10.61
CA MET A 149 2.46 -21.51 11.14
C MET A 149 2.51 -21.49 12.67
N ARG A 150 1.36 -21.58 13.35
CA ARG A 150 1.22 -21.42 14.81
C ARG A 150 2.25 -22.22 15.65
N PRO A 151 2.55 -23.50 15.36
CA PRO A 151 3.52 -24.28 16.14
C PRO A 151 4.89 -23.59 16.17
N GLY A 152 5.39 -23.13 15.02
CA GLY A 152 6.69 -22.49 14.88
C GLY A 152 6.75 -21.01 15.28
N LEU A 153 5.64 -20.38 15.70
CA LEU A 153 5.65 -18.99 16.17
C LEU A 153 5.82 -18.91 17.68
N TYR A 154 6.70 -18.02 18.14
CA TYR A 154 6.79 -17.69 19.56
C TYR A 154 5.48 -17.06 20.07
N PRO A 155 5.13 -17.22 21.36
CA PRO A 155 3.88 -16.70 21.92
C PRO A 155 3.65 -15.20 21.68
N HIS A 156 4.73 -14.40 21.68
CA HIS A 156 4.67 -12.97 21.42
C HIS A 156 4.39 -12.65 19.94
N GLU A 157 4.86 -13.49 19.01
CA GLU A 157 4.64 -13.33 17.57
C GLU A 157 3.23 -13.73 17.15
N ARG A 158 2.66 -14.77 17.79
CA ARG A 158 1.26 -15.19 17.55
C ARG A 158 0.28 -14.04 17.73
N ARG A 159 0.50 -13.20 18.74
CA ARG A 159 -0.32 -12.01 18.99
C ARG A 159 -0.24 -11.02 17.83
N TYR A 160 0.94 -10.79 17.27
CA TYR A 160 1.13 -9.86 16.16
C TYR A 160 0.53 -10.42 14.87
N TYR A 161 0.70 -11.71 14.61
CA TYR A 161 0.06 -12.38 13.49
C TYR A 161 -1.47 -12.24 13.57
N LEU A 162 -2.07 -12.61 14.70
CA LEU A 162 -3.53 -12.53 14.89
C LEU A 162 -4.07 -11.10 14.76
N ALA A 163 -3.34 -10.08 15.23
CA ALA A 163 -3.73 -8.68 15.05
C ALA A 163 -3.56 -8.19 13.60
N SER A 164 -2.63 -8.79 12.85
CA SER A 164 -2.38 -8.44 11.45
C SER A 164 -3.50 -8.90 10.52
N VAL A 165 -4.19 -10.00 10.82
CA VAL A 165 -5.26 -10.57 9.99
C VAL A 165 -6.43 -9.63 9.74
N PRO A 166 -7.14 -9.08 10.76
CA PRO A 166 -8.24 -8.15 10.50
C PRO A 166 -7.73 -6.86 9.87
N THR A 167 -6.52 -6.43 10.23
CA THR A 167 -5.88 -5.24 9.66
C THR A 167 -5.61 -5.43 8.16
N SER A 168 -5.11 -6.59 7.74
CA SER A 168 -4.82 -6.90 6.34
C SER A 168 -6.07 -6.92 5.49
N LEU A 169 -7.17 -7.48 6.00
CA LEU A 169 -8.47 -7.50 5.33
C LEU A 169 -9.03 -6.08 5.15
N ILE A 170 -8.95 -5.24 6.18
CA ILE A 170 -9.37 -3.84 6.09
C ILE A 170 -8.51 -3.09 5.05
N LEU A 171 -7.18 -3.23 5.11
CA LEU A 171 -6.27 -2.59 4.17
C LEU A 171 -6.51 -3.07 2.73
N ALA A 172 -6.72 -4.37 2.51
CA ALA A 172 -7.05 -4.94 1.21
C ALA A 172 -8.36 -4.37 0.66
N PHE A 173 -9.38 -4.26 1.51
CA PHE A 173 -10.66 -3.68 1.14
C PHE A 173 -10.54 -2.19 0.78
N VAL A 174 -9.77 -1.42 1.56
CA VAL A 174 -9.46 -0.02 1.23
C VAL A 174 -8.70 0.07 -0.10
N GLY A 175 -7.77 -0.84 -0.36
CA GLY A 175 -7.06 -0.92 -1.63
C GLY A 175 -7.97 -1.23 -2.83
N LEU A 176 -8.92 -2.15 -2.67
CA LEU A 176 -9.95 -2.44 -3.67
C LEU A 176 -10.80 -1.21 -3.95
N LEU A 177 -11.26 -0.52 -2.89
CA LEU A 177 -12.07 0.68 -3.01
C LEU A 177 -11.29 1.82 -3.68
N PHE A 178 -10.01 2.00 -3.33
CA PHE A 178 -9.12 2.98 -3.95
C PHE A 178 -8.95 2.72 -5.45
N ALA A 179 -8.73 1.46 -5.84
CA ALA A 179 -8.63 1.09 -7.24
C ALA A 179 -9.94 1.31 -8.01
N HIS A 180 -11.07 0.94 -7.41
CA HIS A 180 -12.40 1.14 -7.99
C HIS A 180 -12.73 2.62 -8.16
N LEU A 181 -12.62 3.44 -7.12
CA LEU A 181 -13.11 4.82 -7.14
C LEU A 181 -12.15 5.82 -7.79
N ILE A 182 -10.84 5.56 -7.76
CA ILE A 182 -9.83 6.56 -8.15
C ILE A 182 -9.04 6.06 -9.37
N VAL A 183 -8.48 4.86 -9.29
CA VAL A 183 -7.49 4.42 -10.29
C VAL A 183 -8.14 4.03 -11.61
N LEU A 184 -9.17 3.18 -11.58
CA LEU A 184 -9.83 2.71 -12.80
C LEU A 184 -10.49 3.87 -13.58
N PRO A 185 -11.25 4.79 -12.96
CA PRO A 185 -11.75 5.98 -13.64
C PRO A 185 -10.64 6.81 -14.30
N ALA A 186 -9.51 7.02 -13.59
CA ALA A 186 -8.38 7.77 -14.14
C ALA A 186 -7.77 7.09 -15.37
N ILE A 187 -7.62 5.76 -15.34
CA ILE A 187 -7.08 4.97 -16.47
C ILE A 187 -8.03 5.03 -17.68
N PHE A 188 -9.33 4.81 -17.50
CA PHE A 188 -10.27 4.84 -18.62
C PHE A 188 -10.43 6.24 -19.21
N THR A 189 -10.43 7.29 -18.37
CA THR A 189 -10.43 8.69 -18.84
C THR A 189 -9.19 8.97 -19.69
N TYR A 190 -8.03 8.50 -19.26
CA TYR A 190 -6.79 8.63 -20.02
C TYR A 190 -6.83 7.87 -21.36
N PHE A 191 -7.37 6.64 -21.39
CA PHE A 191 -7.50 5.90 -22.66
C PHE A 191 -8.37 6.63 -23.68
N LEU A 192 -9.50 7.19 -23.23
CA LEU A 192 -10.39 8.00 -24.06
C LEU A 192 -9.67 9.24 -24.59
N PHE A 193 -9.00 9.99 -23.71
CA PHE A 193 -8.25 11.19 -24.07
C PHE A 193 -7.09 10.91 -25.02
N TYR A 194 -6.27 9.89 -24.75
CA TYR A 194 -5.10 9.55 -25.56
C TYR A 194 -5.47 9.15 -27.00
N SER A 195 -6.63 8.55 -27.21
CA SER A 195 -7.06 8.09 -28.55
C SER A 195 -7.89 9.14 -29.30
N GLU A 196 -8.26 10.24 -28.64
CA GLU A 196 -9.06 11.30 -29.23
C GLU A 196 -8.38 11.89 -30.46
N GLY A 197 -9.13 12.01 -31.57
CA GLY A 197 -8.63 12.50 -32.85
C GLY A 197 -7.72 11.53 -33.62
N ALA A 198 -7.28 10.41 -33.02
CA ALA A 198 -6.45 9.40 -33.67
C ALA A 198 -7.25 8.17 -34.12
N ALA A 199 -8.16 7.66 -33.29
CA ALA A 199 -8.97 6.48 -33.59
C ALA A 199 -10.24 6.41 -32.75
N GLU A 200 -11.25 5.68 -33.25
CA GLU A 200 -12.42 5.31 -32.44
C GLU A 200 -12.08 4.11 -31.54
N ILE A 201 -12.31 4.24 -30.24
CA ILE A 201 -11.99 3.18 -29.26
C ILE A 201 -13.10 2.14 -29.20
N ALA A 202 -12.70 0.88 -29.18
CA ALA A 202 -13.56 -0.27 -29.02
C ALA A 202 -13.05 -1.18 -27.89
N PHE A 203 -13.71 -1.17 -26.73
CA PHE A 203 -13.27 -1.98 -25.59
C PHE A 203 -13.66 -3.45 -25.74
N SER A 204 -12.64 -4.32 -25.72
CA SER A 204 -12.80 -5.77 -25.63
C SER A 204 -13.27 -6.17 -24.25
N LEU A 205 -14.38 -6.91 -24.15
CA LEU A 205 -14.92 -7.40 -22.88
C LEU A 205 -13.83 -8.17 -22.09
N GLY A 206 -13.15 -9.11 -22.75
CA GLY A 206 -12.20 -9.99 -22.08
C GLY A 206 -10.95 -9.25 -21.56
N GLN A 207 -10.31 -8.45 -22.42
CA GLN A 207 -9.07 -7.74 -22.06
C GLN A 207 -9.32 -6.62 -21.06
N THR A 208 -10.41 -5.87 -21.27
CA THR A 208 -10.76 -4.73 -20.40
C THR A 208 -11.16 -5.23 -19.01
N PHE A 209 -11.94 -6.31 -18.94
CA PHE A 209 -12.30 -6.90 -17.65
C PHE A 209 -11.08 -7.52 -16.93
N GLU A 210 -10.17 -8.16 -17.66
CA GLU A 210 -8.91 -8.66 -17.11
C GLU A 210 -8.05 -7.54 -16.54
N LEU A 211 -7.93 -6.42 -17.24
CA LEU A 211 -7.27 -5.21 -16.74
C LEU A 211 -7.92 -4.72 -15.43
N MET A 212 -9.26 -4.60 -15.39
CA MET A 212 -9.98 -4.16 -14.20
C MET A 212 -9.71 -5.07 -13.00
N VAL A 213 -9.83 -6.38 -13.19
CA VAL A 213 -9.62 -7.39 -12.13
C VAL A 213 -8.18 -7.37 -11.65
N LEU A 214 -7.21 -7.36 -12.56
CA LEU A 214 -5.80 -7.36 -12.22
C LEU A 214 -5.43 -6.09 -11.45
N MET A 215 -5.97 -4.94 -11.82
CA MET A 215 -5.78 -3.69 -11.08
C MET A 215 -6.41 -3.72 -9.69
N LEU A 216 -7.67 -4.16 -9.55
CA LEU A 216 -8.31 -4.32 -8.25
C LEU A 216 -7.48 -5.21 -7.30
N GLY A 217 -7.09 -6.40 -7.78
CA GLY A 217 -6.27 -7.33 -7.00
C GLY A 217 -4.88 -6.78 -6.68
N PHE A 218 -4.23 -6.12 -7.64
CA PHE A 218 -2.91 -5.54 -7.46
C PHE A 218 -2.90 -4.41 -6.43
N PHE A 219 -3.92 -3.53 -6.42
CA PHE A 219 -4.03 -2.50 -5.40
C PHE A 219 -4.39 -3.05 -4.02
N ALA A 220 -5.21 -4.11 -3.94
CA ALA A 220 -5.44 -4.82 -2.68
C ALA A 220 -4.12 -5.34 -2.06
N PHE A 221 -3.20 -5.81 -2.91
CA PHE A 221 -1.86 -6.23 -2.53
C PHE A 221 -0.93 -5.05 -2.18
N VAL A 222 -0.90 -3.99 -3.00
CA VAL A 222 -0.11 -2.77 -2.75
C VAL A 222 -0.49 -2.14 -1.40
N PHE A 223 -1.76 -2.16 -1.04
CA PHE A 223 -2.23 -1.66 0.25
C PHE A 223 -1.79 -2.50 1.45
N GLN A 224 -1.12 -3.65 1.26
CA GLN A 224 -0.46 -4.40 2.33
C GLN A 224 0.91 -3.83 2.72
N ILE A 225 1.48 -2.90 1.94
CA ILE A 225 2.79 -2.28 2.22
C ILE A 225 2.87 -1.73 3.66
N PRO A 226 1.90 -0.95 4.17
CA PRO A 226 1.92 -0.49 5.56
C PRO A 226 2.00 -1.62 6.57
N LEU A 227 1.21 -2.69 6.37
CA LEU A 227 1.20 -3.84 7.25
C LEU A 227 2.56 -4.53 7.29
N PHE A 228 3.18 -4.77 6.13
CA PHE A 228 4.49 -5.41 6.05
C PHE A 228 5.59 -4.57 6.71
N ILE A 229 5.58 -3.25 6.54
CA ILE A 229 6.53 -2.35 7.20
C ILE A 229 6.35 -2.42 8.73
N MET A 230 5.10 -2.35 9.21
CA MET A 230 4.79 -2.42 10.63
C MET A 230 5.26 -3.74 11.24
N LEU A 231 4.92 -4.86 10.60
CA LEU A 231 5.33 -6.20 11.04
C LEU A 231 6.85 -6.37 11.06
N ALA A 232 7.55 -5.89 10.01
CA ALA A 232 9.01 -5.98 9.95
C ALA A 232 9.69 -5.19 11.08
N ILE A 233 9.13 -4.05 11.49
CA ILE A 233 9.64 -3.27 12.62
C ILE A 233 9.32 -3.95 13.95
N MET A 234 8.09 -4.45 14.11
CA MET A 234 7.65 -5.11 15.35
C MET A 234 8.40 -6.42 15.63
N MET A 235 8.76 -7.16 14.59
CA MET A 235 9.61 -8.35 14.68
C MET A 235 11.10 -8.03 14.82
N GLY A 236 11.50 -6.75 14.83
CA GLY A 236 12.91 -6.35 14.94
C GLY A 236 13.76 -6.60 13.69
N VAL A 237 13.15 -7.01 12.57
CA VAL A 237 13.83 -7.24 11.28
C VAL A 237 14.42 -5.94 10.73
N THR A 238 13.74 -4.82 10.95
CA THR A 238 14.18 -3.50 10.50
C THR A 238 13.81 -2.41 11.49
N SER A 239 14.34 -1.19 11.28
CA SER A 239 13.97 -0.02 12.05
C SER A 239 13.46 1.09 11.14
N ARG A 240 12.61 1.98 11.69
CA ARG A 240 12.12 3.16 10.97
C ARG A 240 13.26 4.00 10.40
N ARG A 241 14.36 4.16 11.14
CA ARG A 241 15.54 4.93 10.71
C ARG A 241 16.20 4.26 9.51
N TRP A 242 16.39 2.94 9.56
CA TRP A 242 16.95 2.17 8.45
C TRP A 242 16.11 2.30 7.16
N LEU A 243 14.79 2.16 7.27
CA LEU A 243 13.87 2.35 6.13
C LEU A 243 13.93 3.78 5.59
N ALA A 244 13.99 4.77 6.48
CA ALA A 244 14.09 6.17 6.11
C ALA A 244 15.43 6.52 5.42
N ASP A 245 16.53 5.87 5.80
CA ASP A 245 17.83 6.06 5.16
C ASP A 245 17.90 5.40 3.77
N LYS A 246 17.06 4.39 3.52
CA LYS A 246 17.01 3.62 2.27
C LYS A 246 15.82 3.96 1.37
N ARG A 247 15.13 5.08 1.59
CA ARG A 247 13.95 5.54 0.81
C ARG A 247 14.12 5.41 -0.70
N LEU A 248 15.26 5.86 -1.22
CA LEU A 248 15.53 5.83 -2.67
C LEU A 248 15.53 4.42 -3.25
N TYR A 249 16.01 3.42 -2.49
CA TYR A 249 15.99 2.02 -2.93
C TYR A 249 14.57 1.46 -2.94
N PHE A 250 13.76 1.79 -1.93
CA PHE A 250 12.34 1.40 -1.90
C PHE A 250 11.55 2.06 -3.03
N TRP A 251 11.75 3.36 -3.27
CA TRP A 251 11.07 4.06 -4.36
C TRP A 251 11.45 3.48 -5.73
N ALA A 252 12.74 3.18 -5.94
CA ALA A 252 13.20 2.52 -7.16
C ALA A 252 12.62 1.09 -7.28
N GLY A 253 12.56 0.34 -6.19
CA GLY A 253 11.93 -0.99 -6.15
C GLY A 253 10.44 -0.93 -6.47
N PHE A 254 9.70 0.02 -5.90
CA PHE A 254 8.28 0.22 -6.19
C PHE A 254 8.04 0.60 -7.65
N ALA A 255 8.85 1.51 -8.18
CA ALA A 255 8.80 1.82 -9.61
C ALA A 255 9.06 0.56 -10.45
N THR A 256 10.08 -0.23 -10.10
CA THR A 256 10.43 -1.46 -10.84
C THR A 256 9.27 -2.45 -10.84
N VAL A 257 8.65 -2.71 -9.68
CA VAL A 257 7.48 -3.58 -9.56
C VAL A 257 6.30 -3.03 -10.37
N ALA A 258 6.03 -1.73 -10.28
CA ALA A 258 4.94 -1.09 -11.02
C ALA A 258 5.13 -1.17 -12.53
N PHE A 259 6.34 -1.02 -13.05
CA PHE A 259 6.60 -1.08 -14.49
C PHE A 259 6.65 -2.52 -15.05
N ILE A 260 7.00 -3.52 -14.22
CA ILE A 260 7.09 -4.92 -14.66
C ILE A 260 5.72 -5.62 -14.61
N PHE A 261 4.96 -5.41 -13.54
CA PHE A 261 3.75 -6.19 -13.26
C PHE A 261 2.46 -5.53 -13.73
N ASN A 262 2.50 -4.27 -14.13
CA ASN A 262 1.29 -3.58 -14.57
C ASN A 262 0.92 -3.97 -16.02
N PRO A 263 -0.33 -4.40 -16.26
CA PRO A 263 -0.82 -4.77 -17.59
C PRO A 263 -0.93 -3.59 -18.57
N ASP A 264 -0.88 -2.34 -18.09
CA ASP A 264 -0.99 -1.14 -18.93
C ASP A 264 0.38 -0.72 -19.51
N PRO A 265 0.56 -0.82 -20.85
CA PRO A 265 1.81 -0.47 -21.51
C PRO A 265 1.99 1.05 -21.72
N THR A 266 0.98 1.88 -21.41
CA THR A 266 1.04 3.33 -21.67
C THR A 266 1.96 4.08 -20.70
N GLY A 267 2.36 3.45 -19.60
CA GLY A 267 3.18 4.04 -18.55
C GLY A 267 2.39 4.84 -17.51
N MET A 268 1.16 5.23 -17.81
CA MET A 268 0.33 6.04 -16.90
C MET A 268 -0.04 5.26 -15.63
N ALA A 269 -0.60 4.05 -15.76
CA ALA A 269 -0.95 3.25 -14.58
C ALA A 269 0.28 2.86 -13.73
N PRO A 270 1.45 2.47 -14.29
CA PRO A 270 2.68 2.30 -13.52
C PRO A 270 3.07 3.52 -12.67
N PHE A 271 2.91 4.74 -13.18
CA PHE A 271 3.19 5.96 -12.40
C PHE A 271 2.21 6.15 -11.23
N ILE A 272 0.91 5.94 -11.45
CA ILE A 272 -0.10 6.01 -10.38
C ILE A 272 0.19 4.97 -9.30
N VAL A 273 0.49 3.73 -9.70
CA VAL A 273 0.85 2.65 -8.78
C VAL A 273 2.09 3.05 -7.98
N THR A 274 3.15 3.49 -8.65
CA THR A 274 4.41 3.89 -8.00
C THR A 274 4.17 4.99 -6.98
N ALA A 275 3.42 6.03 -7.37
CA ALA A 275 3.06 7.13 -6.47
C ALA A 275 2.27 6.63 -5.25
N THR A 276 1.32 5.71 -5.46
CA THR A 276 0.53 5.10 -4.38
C THR A 276 1.41 4.29 -3.42
N MET A 277 2.31 3.44 -3.94
CA MET A 277 3.24 2.66 -3.12
C MET A 277 4.16 3.56 -2.28
N ILE A 278 4.69 4.62 -2.89
CA ILE A 278 5.53 5.61 -2.21
C ILE A 278 4.73 6.34 -1.13
N ALA A 279 3.49 6.76 -1.42
CA ALA A 279 2.61 7.43 -0.48
C ALA A 279 2.30 6.54 0.73
N LEU A 280 2.00 5.26 0.51
CA LEU A 280 1.77 4.28 1.58
C LEU A 280 3.02 4.06 2.44
N PHE A 281 4.19 3.89 1.81
CA PHE A 281 5.46 3.73 2.51
C PHE A 281 5.81 4.96 3.36
N GLU A 282 5.79 6.15 2.76
CA GLU A 282 6.10 7.41 3.47
C GLU A 282 5.05 7.74 4.53
N GLY A 283 3.77 7.47 4.26
CA GLY A 283 2.68 7.60 5.22
C GLY A 283 2.88 6.69 6.43
N THR A 284 3.34 5.47 6.21
CA THR A 284 3.65 4.53 7.31
C THR A 284 4.85 5.01 8.13
N LEU A 285 5.93 5.48 7.48
CA LEU A 285 7.08 6.05 8.20
C LEU A 285 6.73 7.34 8.96
N ALA A 286 5.79 8.12 8.46
CA ALA A 286 5.26 9.31 9.14
C ALA A 286 4.40 8.92 10.34
N LEU A 287 3.53 7.92 10.20
CA LEU A 287 2.71 7.40 11.30
C LEU A 287 3.58 6.84 12.43
N LEU A 288 4.57 6.02 12.08
CA LEU A 288 5.55 5.47 13.03
C LEU A 288 6.40 6.53 13.72
N TYR A 289 6.61 7.69 13.10
CA TYR A 289 7.26 8.81 13.77
C TYR A 289 6.49 9.27 15.01
N TRP A 290 5.17 9.27 14.86
CA TRP A 290 4.25 9.89 15.77
C TRP A 290 3.75 8.91 16.83
N THR A 291 3.64 7.63 16.48
CA THR A 291 3.28 6.56 17.42
C THR A 291 4.48 5.99 18.21
N GLY A 292 5.72 6.40 17.92
CA GLY A 292 6.89 5.74 18.48
C GLY A 292 7.05 4.29 18.01
N ASP A 293 8.25 3.73 18.16
CA ASP A 293 8.59 2.43 17.61
C ASP A 293 7.83 1.29 18.34
N GLY A 294 6.84 0.65 17.69
CA GLY A 294 6.58 -0.79 17.91
C GLY A 294 5.20 -1.30 18.36
N SER A 295 4.14 -0.50 18.54
CA SER A 295 2.80 -1.06 18.86
C SER A 295 1.71 -0.68 17.85
N LEU A 296 1.07 -1.70 17.24
CA LEU A 296 -0.14 -1.55 16.39
C LEU A 296 -1.31 -0.91 17.15
N ALA A 297 -1.38 -1.12 18.46
CA ALA A 297 -2.29 -0.39 19.33
C ALA A 297 -1.65 0.96 19.69
N PRO A 298 -2.39 2.09 19.63
CA PRO A 298 -1.90 3.33 20.21
C PRO A 298 -1.54 3.09 21.67
N THR A 299 -0.55 3.81 22.20
CA THR A 299 -0.37 3.91 23.65
C THR A 299 -1.26 5.04 24.16
N LEU A 300 -1.65 5.00 25.44
CA LEU A 300 -2.46 6.06 26.02
C LEU A 300 -1.75 7.43 25.88
N GLU A 301 -0.44 7.46 26.05
CA GLU A 301 0.37 8.67 25.90
C GLU A 301 0.32 9.22 24.48
N ASN A 302 0.52 8.36 23.46
CA ASN A 302 0.41 8.75 22.07
C ASN A 302 -1.01 9.18 21.69
N ALA A 303 -2.01 8.48 22.19
CA ALA A 303 -3.41 8.83 21.98
C ALA A 303 -3.76 10.18 22.66
N THR A 304 -3.19 10.49 23.82
CA THR A 304 -3.36 11.82 24.42
C THR A 304 -2.61 12.91 23.66
N ALA A 305 -1.39 12.63 23.17
CA ALA A 305 -0.61 13.55 22.33
C ALA A 305 -1.26 13.79 20.96
N ALA A 306 -2.13 12.87 20.52
CA ALA A 306 -2.83 12.91 19.26
C ALA A 306 -4.01 13.87 19.19
N ARG A 307 -4.52 14.32 20.34
CA ARG A 307 -5.68 15.24 20.46
C ARG A 307 -5.71 16.38 19.45
N PRO A 308 -4.68 17.24 19.30
CA PRO A 308 -4.75 18.37 18.37
C PRO A 308 -4.91 17.93 16.91
N TYR A 309 -4.36 16.76 16.55
CA TYR A 309 -4.49 16.21 15.22
C TYR A 309 -5.88 15.63 14.98
N VAL A 310 -6.41 14.86 15.94
CA VAL A 310 -7.77 14.32 15.85
C VAL A 310 -8.80 15.44 15.80
N TRP A 311 -8.68 16.44 16.67
CA TRP A 311 -9.57 17.60 16.63
C TRP A 311 -9.43 18.37 15.31
N GLY A 312 -8.19 18.56 14.84
CA GLY A 312 -7.92 19.24 13.58
C GLY A 312 -8.50 18.51 12.37
N THR A 313 -8.30 17.19 12.26
CA THR A 313 -8.81 16.39 11.14
C THR A 313 -10.32 16.24 11.20
N THR A 314 -10.91 16.00 12.38
CA THR A 314 -12.38 15.94 12.52
C THR A 314 -13.02 17.29 12.22
N ALA A 315 -12.42 18.40 12.67
CA ALA A 315 -12.91 19.74 12.33
C ALA A 315 -12.76 20.05 10.84
N LEU A 316 -11.65 19.65 10.21
CA LEU A 316 -11.44 19.83 8.77
C LEU A 316 -12.45 19.02 7.95
N VAL A 317 -12.64 17.74 8.27
CA VAL A 317 -13.63 16.88 7.61
C VAL A 317 -15.04 17.41 7.83
N GLY A 318 -15.36 17.86 9.05
CA GLY A 318 -16.62 18.51 9.35
C GLY A 318 -16.83 19.79 8.53
N TYR A 319 -15.80 20.63 8.41
CA TYR A 319 -15.87 21.82 7.56
C TYR A 319 -16.15 21.45 6.10
N LEU A 320 -15.47 20.44 5.57
CA LEU A 320 -15.65 19.99 4.19
C LEU A 320 -17.05 19.40 3.91
N LEU A 321 -17.68 18.77 4.90
CA LEU A 321 -19.02 18.17 4.77
C LEU A 321 -20.15 19.16 5.10
N SER A 322 -19.83 20.30 5.67
CA SER A 322 -20.80 21.31 6.10
C SER A 322 -21.15 22.27 4.97
N SER A 323 -22.34 22.88 5.03
CA SER A 323 -22.73 23.98 4.15
C SER A 323 -22.05 25.33 4.45
N PHE A 324 -20.87 25.34 5.09
CA PHE A 324 -20.08 26.57 5.23
C PHE A 324 -19.51 26.99 3.86
N PRO A 325 -19.35 28.31 3.62
CA PRO A 325 -18.83 28.80 2.36
C PRO A 325 -17.38 28.33 2.18
N MET A 326 -17.15 27.53 1.14
CA MET A 326 -15.82 27.06 0.78
C MET A 326 -14.98 28.21 0.19
N PRO A 327 -13.64 28.15 0.28
CA PRO A 327 -12.79 29.13 -0.39
C PRO A 327 -13.04 29.06 -1.90
N GLY A 328 -13.37 30.18 -2.52
CA GLY A 328 -13.53 30.26 -3.98
C GLY A 328 -12.19 30.11 -4.71
N SER A 329 -12.27 29.81 -6.01
CA SER A 329 -11.08 29.85 -6.87
C SER A 329 -10.53 31.27 -6.94
N TYR A 330 -9.20 31.40 -6.92
CA TYR A 330 -8.54 32.69 -7.17
C TYR A 330 -8.12 32.83 -8.64
N PHE A 331 -8.57 31.93 -9.51
CA PHE A 331 -8.27 31.96 -10.94
C PHE A 331 -8.50 33.35 -11.56
N GLY A 332 -9.60 34.01 -11.19
CA GLY A 332 -9.92 35.38 -11.66
C GLY A 332 -8.99 36.48 -11.13
N ALA A 333 -8.17 36.21 -10.13
CA ALA A 333 -7.15 37.14 -9.63
C ALA A 333 -5.81 37.03 -10.39
N ILE A 334 -5.64 36.01 -11.24
CA ILE A 334 -4.43 35.83 -12.05
C ILE A 334 -4.46 36.84 -13.20
N PRO A 335 -3.37 37.59 -13.46
CA PRO A 335 -3.33 38.56 -14.55
C PRO A 335 -3.66 37.93 -15.91
N ALA A 336 -4.53 38.57 -16.69
CA ALA A 336 -4.97 38.06 -18.00
C ALA A 336 -3.80 37.73 -18.94
N SER A 337 -2.74 38.54 -18.92
CA SER A 337 -1.52 38.28 -19.72
C SER A 337 -0.85 36.94 -19.42
N VAL A 338 -0.99 36.43 -18.19
CA VAL A 338 -0.44 35.12 -17.79
C VAL A 338 -1.36 34.01 -18.28
N LEU A 339 -2.68 34.19 -18.15
CA LEU A 339 -3.67 33.22 -18.63
C LEU A 339 -3.59 33.08 -20.16
N ASP A 340 -3.54 34.19 -20.90
CA ASP A 340 -3.42 34.21 -22.36
C ASP A 340 -2.10 33.55 -22.82
N ALA A 341 -1.00 33.79 -22.10
CA ALA A 341 0.27 33.15 -22.41
C ALA A 341 0.23 31.62 -22.17
N LEU A 342 -0.39 31.16 -21.09
CA LEU A 342 -0.54 29.74 -20.81
C LEU A 342 -1.50 29.04 -21.77
N ASP A 343 -2.56 29.74 -22.19
CA ASP A 343 -3.51 29.26 -23.18
C ASP A 343 -2.86 29.14 -24.57
N SER A 344 -2.03 30.11 -24.95
CA SER A 344 -1.29 30.07 -26.22
C SER A 344 -0.34 28.87 -26.37
N VAL A 345 0.09 28.28 -25.25
CA VAL A 345 0.94 27.08 -25.18
C VAL A 345 0.12 25.82 -24.89
N GLY A 346 -1.20 25.94 -24.72
CA GLY A 346 -2.10 24.82 -24.44
C GLY A 346 -1.94 24.19 -23.06
N VAL A 347 -1.34 24.91 -22.10
CA VAL A 347 -1.03 24.39 -20.75
C VAL A 347 -1.95 24.94 -19.67
N LEU A 348 -2.99 25.69 -20.04
CA LEU A 348 -3.93 26.31 -19.10
C LEU A 348 -4.60 25.27 -18.19
N GLY A 349 -4.93 24.09 -18.71
CA GLY A 349 -5.49 22.98 -17.92
C GLY A 349 -4.55 22.44 -16.82
N TYR A 350 -3.24 22.69 -16.93
CA TYR A 350 -2.24 22.28 -15.93
C TYR A 350 -1.87 23.38 -14.95
N LEU A 351 -2.57 24.53 -14.99
CA LEU A 351 -2.29 25.69 -14.14
C LEU A 351 -2.16 25.35 -12.65
N PRO A 352 -3.01 24.50 -12.04
CA PRO A 352 -2.85 24.11 -10.63
C PRO A 352 -1.49 23.49 -10.30
N VAL A 353 -1.03 22.60 -11.18
CA VAL A 353 0.26 21.90 -11.04
C VAL A 353 1.40 22.87 -11.28
N LEU A 354 1.29 23.76 -12.28
CA LEU A 354 2.30 24.77 -12.59
C LEU A 354 2.50 25.74 -11.43
N VAL A 355 1.42 26.20 -10.79
CA VAL A 355 1.49 27.08 -9.62
C VAL A 355 2.13 26.35 -8.44
N ALA A 356 1.75 25.11 -8.18
CA ALA A 356 2.37 24.30 -7.13
C ALA A 356 3.88 24.12 -7.38
N LEU A 357 4.27 23.77 -8.61
CA LEU A 357 5.67 23.62 -9.00
C LEU A 357 6.45 24.94 -8.93
N ALA A 358 5.84 26.08 -9.28
CA ALA A 358 6.47 27.38 -9.17
C ALA A 358 6.77 27.73 -7.70
N ILE A 359 5.81 27.50 -6.79
CA ILE A 359 6.00 27.71 -5.34
C ILE A 359 7.12 26.81 -4.81
N VAL A 360 7.09 25.52 -5.14
CA VAL A 360 8.11 24.55 -4.72
C VAL A 360 9.48 24.91 -5.31
N GLY A 361 9.53 25.25 -6.59
CA GLY A 361 10.76 25.63 -7.28
C GLY A 361 11.40 26.89 -6.69
N LEU A 362 10.58 27.90 -6.37
CA LEU A 362 11.04 29.14 -5.73
C LEU A 362 11.55 28.85 -4.31
N PHE A 363 10.86 28.00 -3.56
CA PHE A 363 11.31 27.55 -2.25
C PHE A 363 12.65 26.78 -2.31
N GLU A 364 12.78 25.81 -3.21
CA GLU A 364 14.02 25.05 -3.39
C GLU A 364 15.17 25.94 -3.88
N ALA A 365 14.90 26.91 -4.77
CA ALA A 365 15.87 27.90 -5.20
C ALA A 365 16.38 28.76 -4.03
N THR A 366 15.49 29.14 -3.10
CA THR A 366 15.92 29.87 -1.88
C THR A 366 16.78 29.00 -0.97
N LEU A 367 16.43 27.72 -0.78
CA LEU A 367 17.25 26.78 -0.02
C LEU A 367 18.63 26.58 -0.66
N PHE A 368 18.67 26.43 -1.99
CA PHE A 368 19.90 26.32 -2.75
C PHE A 368 20.77 27.57 -2.63
N ALA A 369 20.18 28.76 -2.77
CA ALA A 369 20.89 30.03 -2.62
C ALA A 369 21.45 30.21 -1.20
N LEU A 370 20.68 29.85 -0.16
CA LEU A 370 21.13 29.91 1.24
C LEU A 370 22.26 28.92 1.53
N LYS A 371 22.21 27.72 0.93
CA LYS A 371 23.27 26.71 1.01
C LYS A 371 24.55 27.20 0.33
N ARG A 372 24.44 27.87 -0.83
CA ARG A 372 25.60 28.35 -1.62
C ARG A 372 26.33 29.54 -0.98
N ARG A 373 25.64 30.39 -0.20
CA ARG A 373 26.23 31.61 0.43
C ARG A 373 27.14 31.36 1.65
N ALA A 374 27.34 30.11 2.08
CA ALA A 374 28.36 29.64 3.06
C ALA A 374 28.61 30.52 4.31
N THR A 375 27.62 31.27 4.81
CA THR A 375 27.77 32.17 5.96
C THR A 375 27.09 31.56 7.20
N ARG A 376 27.61 31.76 8.42
CA ARG A 376 26.99 31.24 9.67
C ARG A 376 25.51 31.63 9.85
N ARG A 377 25.10 32.81 9.35
CA ARG A 377 23.69 33.25 9.37
C ARG A 377 22.84 32.54 8.29
N SER A 378 23.36 32.35 7.08
CA SER A 378 22.65 31.66 6.00
C SER A 378 22.46 30.18 6.29
N PHE A 379 23.42 29.54 6.96
CA PHE A 379 23.31 28.14 7.38
C PHE A 379 22.22 27.93 8.46
N ARG A 380 22.12 28.84 9.44
CA ARG A 380 21.00 28.84 10.40
C ARG A 380 19.65 29.08 9.72
N GLY A 381 19.61 30.00 8.74
CA GLY A 381 18.43 30.23 7.90
C GLY A 381 18.02 28.98 7.12
N TYR A 382 18.98 28.33 6.45
CA TYR A 382 18.79 27.07 5.73
C TYR A 382 18.23 25.97 6.63
N LEU A 383 18.78 25.77 7.84
CA LEU A 383 18.28 24.75 8.76
C LEU A 383 16.85 25.03 9.23
N ARG A 384 16.49 26.31 9.45
CA ARG A 384 15.11 26.70 9.81
C ARG A 384 14.15 26.49 8.65
N LEU A 385 14.50 26.95 7.45
CA LEU A 385 13.69 26.80 6.24
C LEU A 385 13.52 25.33 5.85
N ARG A 386 14.56 24.51 5.99
CA ARG A 386 14.48 23.08 5.69
C ARG A 386 13.47 22.33 6.57
N ARG A 387 13.21 22.79 7.81
CA ARG A 387 12.18 22.19 8.68
C ARG A 387 10.76 22.44 8.17
N VAL A 388 10.52 23.55 7.48
CA VAL A 388 9.20 23.88 6.90
C VAL A 388 9.04 23.39 5.46
N ARG A 389 9.97 22.59 4.93
CA ARG A 389 9.88 22.06 3.57
C ARG A 389 8.61 21.26 3.32
N ILE A 390 8.24 20.37 4.25
CA ILE A 390 7.03 19.56 4.15
C ILE A 390 5.76 20.42 4.18
N PRO A 391 5.56 21.33 5.16
CA PRO A 391 4.36 22.18 5.16
C PRO A 391 4.30 23.12 3.96
N VAL A 392 5.44 23.58 3.42
CA VAL A 392 5.46 24.37 2.17
C VAL A 392 5.05 23.52 0.97
N LEU A 393 5.49 22.26 0.89
CA LEU A 393 5.07 21.34 -0.18
C LEU A 393 3.56 21.10 -0.14
N LEU A 394 3.02 20.79 1.03
CA LEU A 394 1.58 20.58 1.23
C LEU A 394 0.79 21.87 0.92
N GLY A 395 1.28 23.01 1.42
CA GLY A 395 0.69 24.31 1.11
C GLY A 395 0.71 24.65 -0.37
N ALA A 396 1.78 24.31 -1.10
CA ALA A 396 1.88 24.53 -2.54
C ALA A 396 0.84 23.71 -3.32
N ILE A 397 0.55 22.48 -2.90
CA ILE A 397 -0.50 21.66 -3.51
C ILE A 397 -1.87 22.30 -3.28
N VAL A 398 -2.16 22.70 -2.04
CA VAL A 398 -3.45 23.34 -1.69
C VAL A 398 -3.62 24.67 -2.42
N ILE A 399 -2.58 25.52 -2.43
CA ILE A 399 -2.60 26.80 -3.14
C ILE A 399 -2.77 26.55 -4.63
N GLY A 400 -1.99 25.64 -5.22
CA GLY A 400 -2.12 25.29 -6.64
C GLY A 400 -3.52 24.81 -6.99
N TYR A 401 -4.14 23.98 -6.15
CA TYR A 401 -5.49 23.46 -6.38
C TYR A 401 -6.55 24.56 -6.56
N PHE A 402 -6.52 25.63 -5.75
CA PHE A 402 -7.45 26.77 -5.89
C PHE A 402 -7.13 27.71 -7.07
N ALA A 403 -6.06 27.45 -7.82
CA ALA A 403 -5.83 28.09 -9.11
C ALA A 403 -6.73 27.54 -10.22
N ASN A 404 -7.43 26.42 -9.99
CA ASN A 404 -8.38 25.87 -10.95
C ASN A 404 -9.62 26.78 -11.04
N PRO A 405 -10.12 27.16 -12.23
CA PRO A 405 -11.37 27.91 -12.38
C PRO A 405 -12.52 27.26 -11.61
N ASP A 406 -12.69 25.94 -11.77
CA ASP A 406 -13.71 25.14 -11.11
C ASP A 406 -13.05 23.98 -10.33
N PRO A 407 -12.74 24.16 -9.03
CA PRO A 407 -12.10 23.14 -8.23
C PRO A 407 -13.04 21.92 -8.02
N PRO A 408 -12.71 20.73 -8.54
CA PRO A 408 -13.65 19.60 -8.62
C PRO A 408 -14.09 19.10 -7.23
N LEU A 409 -13.15 18.82 -6.33
CA LEU A 409 -13.45 18.45 -4.94
C LEU A 409 -14.32 19.46 -4.20
N VAL A 410 -14.23 20.77 -4.49
CA VAL A 410 -15.10 21.78 -3.87
C VAL A 410 -16.51 21.67 -4.44
N SER A 411 -16.65 21.57 -5.76
CA SER A 411 -17.95 21.38 -6.42
C SER A 411 -18.64 20.08 -6.00
N GLU A 412 -17.86 19.02 -5.77
CA GLU A 412 -18.36 17.73 -5.34
C GLU A 412 -18.75 17.76 -3.86
N ALA A 413 -17.95 18.40 -3.00
CA ALA A 413 -18.28 18.63 -1.59
C ALA A 413 -19.54 19.48 -1.43
N GLU A 414 -19.74 20.51 -2.26
CA GLU A 414 -20.96 21.32 -2.30
C GLU A 414 -22.19 20.49 -2.69
N SER A 415 -22.03 19.47 -3.55
CA SER A 415 -23.14 18.59 -3.94
C SER A 415 -23.55 17.60 -2.84
N VAL A 416 -22.65 17.30 -1.90
CA VAL A 416 -22.86 16.39 -0.75
C VAL A 416 -23.08 17.17 0.56
N ALA A 417 -23.11 18.51 0.52
CA ALA A 417 -23.14 19.36 1.71
C ALA A 417 -24.36 19.08 2.59
N LEU A 418 -24.08 18.68 3.84
CA LEU A 418 -25.10 18.40 4.85
C LEU A 418 -25.42 19.68 5.66
N PRO A 419 -26.61 19.75 6.30
CA PRO A 419 -26.96 20.86 7.19
C PRO A 419 -25.88 21.05 8.27
N THR A 420 -25.41 22.28 8.46
CA THR A 420 -24.34 22.62 9.42
C THR A 420 -24.57 22.11 10.83
N VAL A 421 -25.83 22.06 11.27
CA VAL A 421 -26.22 21.56 12.59
C VAL A 421 -25.96 20.06 12.74
N GLU A 422 -26.25 19.27 11.69
CA GLU A 422 -26.02 17.83 11.68
C GLU A 422 -24.53 17.52 11.68
N VAL A 423 -23.75 18.23 10.87
CA VAL A 423 -22.30 18.05 10.79
C VAL A 423 -21.62 18.49 12.09
N ALA A 424 -22.04 19.60 12.70
CA ALA A 424 -21.54 20.02 14.00
C ALA A 424 -21.84 18.97 15.09
N ALA A 425 -23.04 18.37 15.08
CA ALA A 425 -23.39 17.30 16.00
C ALA A 425 -22.51 16.06 15.79
N VAL A 426 -22.22 15.68 14.55
CA VAL A 426 -21.32 14.55 14.22
C VAL A 426 -19.89 14.85 14.69
N VAL A 427 -19.35 16.04 14.40
CA VAL A 427 -18.00 16.45 14.82
C VAL A 427 -17.86 16.42 16.34
N VAL A 428 -18.82 17.01 17.07
CA VAL A 428 -18.83 17.00 18.54
C VAL A 428 -18.97 15.58 19.08
N SER A 429 -19.79 14.73 18.44
CA SER A 429 -19.97 13.34 18.85
C SER A 429 -18.70 12.52 18.65
N VAL A 430 -18.00 12.69 17.53
CA VAL A 430 -16.73 12.00 17.25
C VAL A 430 -15.64 12.44 18.23
N ILE A 431 -15.50 13.75 18.47
CA ILE A 431 -14.56 14.28 19.46
C ILE A 431 -14.92 13.80 20.87
N GLY A 432 -16.20 13.81 21.22
CA GLY A 432 -16.71 13.34 22.50
C GLY A 432 -16.46 11.86 22.74
N LEU A 433 -16.72 11.00 21.74
CA LEU A 433 -16.43 9.57 21.78
C LEU A 433 -14.93 9.30 21.92
N TYR A 434 -14.10 10.06 21.22
CA TYR A 434 -12.65 9.96 21.34
C TYR A 434 -12.17 10.31 22.76
N GLU A 435 -12.64 11.41 23.33
CA GLU A 435 -12.30 11.82 24.70
C GLU A 435 -12.84 10.84 25.75
N LEU A 436 -14.05 10.32 25.55
CA LEU A 436 -14.64 9.29 26.41
C LEU A 436 -13.83 7.99 26.34
N GLY A 437 -13.37 7.59 25.15
CA GLY A 437 -12.47 6.45 24.97
C GLY A 437 -11.15 6.63 25.74
N LEU A 438 -10.54 7.83 25.67
CA LEU A 438 -9.34 8.16 26.44
C LEU A 438 -9.59 8.18 27.96
N ALA A 439 -10.78 8.57 28.41
CA ALA A 439 -11.17 8.56 29.81
C ALA A 439 -11.38 7.14 30.34
N VAL A 440 -12.12 6.31 29.61
CA VAL A 440 -12.35 4.88 29.95
C VAL A 440 -11.05 4.10 29.98
N TRP A 441 -10.15 4.38 29.03
CA TRP A 441 -8.84 3.72 28.99
C TRP A 441 -7.92 4.15 30.14
N ARG A 442 -7.98 5.43 30.55
CA ARG A 442 -7.33 5.90 31.77
C ARG A 442 -7.87 5.21 33.02
N TRP A 443 -9.20 5.10 33.13
CA TRP A 443 -9.86 4.46 34.26
C TRP A 443 -9.46 2.99 34.40
N ARG A 444 -9.53 2.20 33.30
CA ARG A 444 -9.13 0.79 33.30
C ARG A 444 -7.66 0.53 33.63
N ARG A 445 -6.77 1.51 33.45
CA ARG A 445 -5.35 1.42 33.83
C ARG A 445 -5.06 1.88 35.25
N ALA A 446 -5.99 2.57 35.91
CA ALA A 446 -5.83 2.97 37.31
C ALA A 446 -6.15 1.80 38.28
N ASP A 447 -6.87 0.79 37.80
CA ASP A 447 -7.26 -0.41 38.57
C ASP A 447 -6.25 -1.58 38.46
N TYR A 448 -5.13 -1.39 37.75
CA TYR A 448 -3.98 -2.31 37.65
C TYR A 448 -2.72 -1.57 38.11
#